data_AF-A0A4Y8C6K2-F1
#
_entry.id   AF-A0A4Y8C6K2-F1
#
_cell.length_a   1.000
_cell.length_b   1.000
_cell.length_c   1.000
_cell.angle_alpha   90.00
_cell.angle_beta   90.00
_cell.angle_gamma   90.00
#
_symmetry.space_group_name_H-M   'P 1'
#
loop_
_entity.id
_entity.type
_entity.pdbx_description
1 polymer ?
#
loop_
_entity_poly.entity_id
_entity_poly.type
_entity_poly.pdbx_seq_one_letter_code
_entity_poly.pdbx_strand_id
1 'polypeptide(L)'
;LFEEFKKQKTLENKGIIGLDTGFEGLNKMTKGFKGGELIIIAARPGMGKTTLCLNFIDKILRQKKGVALFSLEMPATQIMQRMLSSKTSIPLQKILTADLND
;
A
#
# COMPACT_ATOMS: atom_id res chain seq x y z
N LEU A 1 -26.66 7.95 -6.72
CA LEU A 1 -26.47 9.10 -5.80
C LEU A 1 -26.99 8.82 -4.39
N PHE A 2 -28.29 8.66 -4.15
CA PHE A 2 -28.84 8.39 -2.80
C PHE A 2 -28.31 7.09 -2.16
N GLU A 3 -28.19 6.01 -2.95
CA GLU A 3 -27.53 4.75 -2.56
C GLU A 3 -26.08 4.97 -2.09
N GLU A 4 -25.36 5.85 -2.78
CA GLU A 4 -23.95 6.14 -2.52
C GLU A 4 -23.76 6.92 -1.22
N PHE A 5 -24.65 7.88 -0.97
CA PHE A 5 -24.72 8.60 0.31
C PHE A 5 -25.11 7.68 1.47
N LYS A 6 -26.04 6.73 1.28
CA LYS A 6 -26.34 5.71 2.31
C LYS A 6 -25.12 4.85 2.62
N LYS A 7 -24.41 4.37 1.60
CA LYS A 7 -23.20 3.56 1.73
C LYS A 7 -22.08 4.33 2.47
N GLN A 8 -21.89 5.61 2.16
CA GLN A 8 -20.94 6.48 2.85
C GLN A 8 -21.30 6.68 4.33
N LYS A 9 -22.57 6.94 4.64
CA LYS A 9 -23.05 7.16 6.01
C LYS A 9 -22.88 5.92 6.91
N THR A 10 -22.99 4.72 6.36
CA THR A 10 -22.70 3.46 7.11
C THR A 10 -21.20 3.28 7.38
N LEU A 11 -20.34 3.75 6.48
CA LEU A 11 -18.87 3.65 6.59
C LEU A 11 -18.26 4.75 7.48
N GLU A 12 -18.90 5.92 7.59
CA GLU A 12 -18.48 7.00 8.49
C GLU A 12 -18.36 6.57 9.95
N ASN A 13 -19.20 5.63 10.42
CA ASN A 13 -19.10 5.05 11.76
C ASN A 13 -17.77 4.30 12.02
N LYS A 14 -16.95 4.05 10.99
CA LYS A 14 -15.60 3.47 11.06
C LYS A 14 -14.49 4.46 10.69
N GLY A 15 -14.82 5.72 10.36
CA GLY A 15 -13.86 6.79 10.05
C GLY A 15 -13.16 6.72 8.68
N ILE A 16 -13.28 5.61 7.94
CA ILE A 16 -12.68 5.38 6.62
C ILE A 16 -13.77 4.99 5.63
N ILE A 17 -13.88 5.74 4.52
CA ILE A 17 -14.87 5.51 3.45
C ILE A 17 -14.28 4.61 2.36
N GLY A 18 -13.00 4.80 2.02
CA GLY A 18 -12.29 4.06 0.98
C GLY A 18 -11.48 2.87 1.50
N LEU A 19 -10.45 2.48 0.73
CA LEU A 19 -9.41 1.55 1.19
C LEU A 19 -8.54 2.24 2.23
N ASP A 20 -8.31 1.57 3.36
CA ASP A 20 -7.38 2.04 4.38
C ASP A 20 -5.95 2.04 3.81
N THR A 21 -5.30 3.21 3.83
CA THR A 21 -3.95 3.43 3.32
C THR A 21 -2.86 2.87 4.23
N GLY A 22 -3.17 2.58 5.50
CA GLY A 22 -2.20 2.13 6.50
C GLY A 22 -1.53 3.26 7.26
N PHE A 23 -1.79 4.51 6.87
CA PHE A 23 -1.30 5.70 7.55
C PHE A 23 -2.49 6.50 8.09
N GLU A 24 -2.60 6.60 9.42
CA GLU A 24 -3.72 7.29 10.06
C GLU A 24 -3.85 8.76 9.62
N GLY A 25 -2.73 9.48 9.55
CA GLY A 25 -2.71 10.87 9.08
C GLY A 25 -3.25 11.02 7.66
N LEU A 26 -2.86 10.11 6.76
CA LEU A 26 -3.34 10.12 5.39
C LEU A 26 -4.83 9.77 5.31
N ASN A 27 -5.28 8.78 6.09
CA ASN A 27 -6.70 8.43 6.18
C ASN A 27 -7.54 9.56 6.76
N LYS A 28 -7.03 10.34 7.72
CA LYS A 28 -7.73 11.50 8.27
C LYS A 28 -7.98 12.57 7.20
N MET A 29 -7.00 12.77 6.32
CA MET A 29 -7.06 13.77 5.24
C MET A 29 -7.89 13.29 4.03
N THR A 30 -7.77 12.02 3.65
CA THR A 30 -8.34 11.48 2.40
C THR A 30 -9.60 10.66 2.60
N LYS A 31 -9.83 10.16 3.82
CA LYS A 31 -10.83 9.12 4.16
C LYS A 31 -10.57 7.79 3.45
N GLY A 32 -9.31 7.50 3.13
CA GLY A 32 -8.87 6.31 2.39
C GLY A 32 -8.96 6.48 0.88
N PHE A 33 -8.52 5.47 0.11
CA PHE A 33 -8.59 5.49 -1.36
C PHE A 33 -9.99 5.10 -1.84
N LYS A 34 -10.73 6.03 -2.44
CA LYS A 34 -12.11 5.77 -2.90
C LYS A 34 -12.10 5.20 -4.31
N GLY A 35 -13.12 4.41 -4.64
CA GLY A 35 -13.27 3.85 -5.97
C GLY A 35 -13.52 4.95 -7.01
N GLY A 36 -12.88 4.84 -8.17
CA GLY A 36 -13.00 5.81 -9.27
C GLY A 36 -12.03 7.01 -9.20
N GLU A 37 -11.25 7.15 -8.13
CA GLU A 37 -10.24 8.20 -8.02
C GLU A 37 -8.91 7.80 -8.67
N LEU A 38 -8.29 8.74 -9.41
CA LEU A 38 -6.90 8.63 -9.84
C LEU A 38 -6.00 9.35 -8.83
N ILE A 39 -5.15 8.59 -8.16
CA ILE A 39 -4.24 9.10 -7.13
C ILE A 39 -2.82 9.10 -7.71
N ILE A 40 -2.21 10.29 -7.75
CA ILE A 40 -0.85 10.48 -8.28
C ILE A 40 0.11 10.72 -7.12
N ILE A 41 1.22 9.97 -7.11
CA ILE A 41 2.29 10.12 -6.13
C ILE A 41 3.55 10.57 -6.87
N ALA A 42 3.97 11.80 -6.61
CA ALA A 42 5.21 12.37 -7.14
C ALA A 42 6.23 12.52 -6.02
N ALA A 43 7.46 12.09 -6.27
CA ALA A 43 8.58 12.24 -5.36
C ALA A 43 9.89 12.26 -6.17
N ARG A 44 10.95 12.84 -5.59
CA ARG A 44 12.29 12.80 -6.21
C ARG A 44 12.83 11.35 -6.22
N PRO A 45 13.72 10.99 -7.17
CA PRO A 45 14.40 9.70 -7.15
C PRO A 45 15.06 9.42 -5.79
N GLY A 46 14.99 8.17 -5.33
CA GLY A 46 15.55 7.75 -4.04
C GLY A 46 14.73 8.13 -2.79
N MET A 47 13.69 8.96 -2.88
CA MET A 47 12.86 9.35 -1.72
C MET A 47 11.82 8.29 -1.28
N GLY A 48 11.93 7.06 -1.79
CA GLY A 48 11.09 5.95 -1.32
C GLY A 48 9.69 5.84 -1.94
N LYS A 49 9.44 6.41 -3.12
CA LYS A 49 8.15 6.29 -3.85
C LYS A 49 7.68 4.82 -3.93
N THR A 50 8.54 3.92 -4.36
CA THR A 50 8.21 2.49 -4.50
C THR A 50 7.96 1.83 -3.14
N THR A 51 8.75 2.18 -2.11
CA THR A 51 8.55 1.69 -0.75
C THR A 51 7.19 2.12 -0.19
N LEU A 52 6.80 3.38 -0.41
CA LEU A 52 5.49 3.88 -0.01
C LEU A 52 4.36 3.12 -0.72
N CYS A 53 4.47 2.89 -2.03
CA CYS A 53 3.51 2.07 -2.77
C CYS A 53 3.41 0.65 -2.18
N LEU A 54 4.52 0.00 -1.85
CA LEU A 54 4.51 -1.34 -1.28
C LEU A 54 3.81 -1.41 0.09
N ASN A 55 3.94 -0.38 0.93
CA ASN A 55 3.22 -0.30 2.19
C ASN A 55 1.70 -0.21 1.98
N PHE A 56 1.25 0.57 0.99
CA PHE A 56 -0.17 0.63 0.62
C PHE A 56 -0.67 -0.74 0.18
N ILE A 57 0.08 -1.43 -0.69
CA ILE A 57 -0.26 -2.77 -1.17
C ILE A 57 -0.36 -3.73 0.00
N ASP A 58 0.62 -3.72 0.92
CA ASP A 58 0.61 -4.60 2.09
C ASP A 58 -0.65 -4.43 2.92
N LYS A 59 -1.04 -3.18 3.17
CA LYS A 59 -2.23 -2.85 3.94
C LYS A 59 -3.51 -3.29 3.23
N ILE A 60 -3.60 -3.15 1.91
CA ILE A 60 -4.77 -3.58 1.13
C ILE A 60 -4.88 -5.11 1.11
N LEU A 61 -3.75 -5.82 0.96
CA LEU A 61 -3.72 -7.29 0.99
C LEU A 61 -4.18 -7.82 2.36
N ARG A 62 -3.81 -7.17 3.47
CA ARG A 62 -4.32 -7.51 4.82
C ARG A 62 -5.84 -7.36 4.96
N GLN A 63 -6.48 -6.54 4.13
CA GLN A 63 -7.94 -6.41 4.05
C GLN A 63 -8.59 -7.47 3.14
N LYS A 64 -7.82 -8.49 2.69
CA LYS A 64 -8.26 -9.55 1.79
C LYS A 64 -8.78 -9.03 0.44
N LYS A 65 -8.17 -7.95 -0.07
CA LYS A 65 -8.47 -7.36 -1.39
C LYS A 65 -7.32 -7.58 -2.35
N GLY A 66 -7.63 -7.84 -3.63
CA GLY A 66 -6.63 -8.02 -4.67
C GLY A 66 -6.01 -6.69 -5.13
N VAL A 67 -4.75 -6.73 -5.55
CA VAL A 67 -4.02 -5.58 -6.10
C VAL A 67 -3.24 -6.03 -7.34
N ALA A 68 -3.31 -5.23 -8.40
CA ALA A 68 -2.43 -5.37 -9.56
C ALA A 68 -1.33 -4.30 -9.49
N LEU A 69 -0.07 -4.70 -9.62
CA LEU A 69 1.08 -3.80 -9.64
C LEU A 69 1.77 -3.88 -11.00
N PHE A 70 1.90 -2.73 -11.65
CA PHE A 70 2.69 -2.56 -12.86
C PHE A 70 3.93 -1.76 -12.50
N SER A 71 5.11 -2.34 -12.72
CA SER A 71 6.40 -1.68 -12.49
C SER A 71 7.17 -1.63 -13.80
N LEU A 72 7.60 -0.42 -14.16
CA LEU A 72 8.39 -0.15 -15.38
C LEU A 72 9.87 0.12 -15.07
N GLU A 73 10.19 0.41 -13.80
CA GLU A 73 11.54 0.77 -13.37
C GLU A 73 12.24 -0.42 -12.69
N MET A 74 11.53 -1.10 -11.79
CA MET A 74 12.08 -2.20 -10.99
C MET A 74 11.52 -3.55 -11.45
N PRO A 75 12.39 -4.58 -11.63
CA PRO A 75 11.94 -5.94 -11.88
C PRO A 75 11.06 -6.48 -10.75
N ALA A 76 10.10 -7.35 -11.09
CA ALA A 76 9.18 -7.95 -10.12
C ALA A 76 9.91 -8.69 -8.99
N THR A 77 11.04 -9.34 -9.27
CA THR A 77 11.86 -10.05 -8.28
C THR A 77 12.39 -9.13 -7.18
N GLN A 78 12.89 -7.94 -7.55
CA GLN A 78 13.38 -6.96 -6.57
C GLN A 78 12.25 -6.39 -5.71
N ILE A 79 11.07 -6.22 -6.29
CA ILE A 79 9.88 -5.77 -5.55
C ILE A 79 9.45 -6.84 -4.54
N MET A 80 9.42 -8.11 -4.95
CA MET A 80 9.11 -9.24 -4.07
C MET A 80 10.10 -9.34 -2.90
N GLN A 81 11.41 -9.21 -3.16
CA GLN A 81 12.42 -9.23 -2.09
C GLN A 81 12.22 -8.12 -1.06
N ARG A 82 11.86 -6.91 -1.51
CA ARG A 82 11.52 -5.78 -0.61
C ARG A 82 10.27 -6.06 0.20
N MET A 83 9.23 -6.59 -0.43
CA MET A 83 8.00 -6.94 0.26
C MET A 83 8.21 -8.08 1.28
N LEU A 84 9.05 -9.07 0.94
CA LEU A 84 9.44 -10.13 1.85
C LEU A 84 10.22 -9.58 3.06
N SER A 85 11.25 -8.76 2.80
CA SER A 85 12.02 -8.07 3.84
C SER A 85 11.12 -7.29 4.80
N SER A 86 10.14 -6.55 4.26
CA SER A 86 9.17 -5.80 5.06
C SER A 86 8.22 -6.70 5.87
N LYS A 87 7.98 -7.93 5.45
CA LYS A 87 7.08 -8.88 6.12
C LYS A 87 7.78 -9.69 7.21
N THR A 88 9.02 -10.08 6.97
CA THR A 88 9.80 -10.95 7.87
C THR A 88 10.67 -10.16 8.85
N SER A 89 10.78 -8.84 8.67
CA SER A 89 11.73 -7.99 9.38
C SER A 89 13.20 -8.40 9.20
N ILE A 90 13.49 -9.22 8.18
CA ILE A 90 14.86 -9.59 7.81
C ILE A 90 15.45 -8.46 6.96
N PRO A 91 16.68 -8.00 7.25
CA PRO A 91 17.34 -6.98 6.44
C PRO A 91 17.41 -7.38 4.96
N LEU A 92 17.05 -6.45 4.07
CA LEU A 92 17.04 -6.70 2.63
C LEU A 92 18.39 -7.23 2.12
N GLN A 93 19.50 -6.75 2.67
CA GLN A 93 20.84 -7.19 2.28
C GLN A 93 21.03 -8.70 2.50
N LYS A 94 20.55 -9.26 3.61
CA LYS A 94 20.61 -10.70 3.89
C LYS A 94 19.80 -11.52 2.89
N ILE A 95 18.62 -11.01 2.51
CA ILE A 95 17.77 -11.63 1.49
C ILE A 95 18.45 -11.61 0.12
N LEU A 96 19.15 -10.51 -0.21
CA LEU A 96 19.87 -10.37 -1.47
C LEU A 96 21.10 -11.26 -1.55
N THR A 97 21.82 -11.44 -0.44
CA THR A 97 23.01 -12.31 -0.37
C THR A 97 22.69 -13.77 -0.07
N ALA A 98 21.40 -14.11 0.09
CA ALA A 98 20.92 -15.43 0.53
C ALA A 98 21.57 -15.92 1.85
N ASP A 99 21.98 -14.98 2.71
CA ASP A 99 22.55 -15.28 4.03
C ASP A 99 21.43 -15.33 5.07
N LEU A 100 20.81 -16.50 5.16
CA LEU A 100 19.66 -16.78 6.04
C LEU A 100 20.02 -17.72 7.19
N ASN A 101 21.29 -17.75 7.59
CA ASN A 101 21.76 -18.61 8.67
C ASN A 101 21.06 -18.26 10.00
N ASP A 102 20.70 -19.31 10.76
CA ASP A 102 19.95 -19.29 12.04
C ASP A 102 20.57 -18.36 13.11
#